data_AF-A0A0V1Q6Q3-F1
#
_entry.id   AF-A0A0V1Q6Q3-F1
#
_cell.length_a   1.000
_cell.length_b   1.000
_cell.length_c   1.000
_cell.angle_alpha   90.00
_cell.angle_beta   90.00
_cell.angle_gamma   90.00
#
_symmetry.space_group_name_H-M   'P 1'
#
loop_
_entity.id
_entity.type
_entity.pdbx_description
1 polymer ?
#
loop_
_entity_poly.entity_id
_entity_poly.type
_entity_poly.pdbx_seq_one_letter_code
_entity_poly.pdbx_strand_id
1 'polypeptide(L)'
;MPVLKDHYYRLASEVPQERIEAATTLLQELTQVNENDEWNYALNRLIKGLTSSRQSARLGFSMALIEVLRELVEKEEHELTVSTFLEQVLKLSQVKSSMKGKEERSVLFGRLFGLQVLLNSQLLFNEKVSSSEQLCQFVDVLVELSSIKSWLRETSIFTLCQFIGLLKGNSNEEEALVHILQKINEVGLNLTTEGIAVYLSIPQQNREIYASKIVDTKPNWKNGDPFSKGNLPTLSKALKDVEVVDPENDGNETPKSKNGNSKQKGSWSPRIHFVWDIIIQNYNMHSVGDAVDNENETSNSKKRKKTLSKSSKKQKIADGNEIPLKEFWKVVVDETLFADKSSHERKYWGFEIFIKFLTSMKSTEISSLFTQNFMRCLINQSSQQNRILNKISSKVLNIIIDNSNKDFTKAPIILECLIDESKGGCWNFDLVTKSKCTDRLIAVLNGKEDINSIEVDLVLNQFKDVLISKFNNALASQDESESDIEVMKKSNDNIQKWALDKLLLLFRSNKILLSDAKINSKWLTKILKLLIQHSFLKK
;
A
#
# COMPACT_ATOMS: atom_id res chain seq x y z
N MET A 1 -18.05 -2.23 -48.32
CA MET A 1 -19.29 -1.85 -47.59
C MET A 1 -18.90 -0.72 -46.65
N PRO A 2 -19.77 0.28 -46.37
CA PRO A 2 -19.44 1.33 -45.41
C PRO A 2 -19.26 0.75 -44.00
N VAL A 3 -18.46 1.43 -43.17
CA VAL A 3 -18.26 1.03 -41.77
C VAL A 3 -19.58 1.14 -41.01
N LEU A 4 -19.96 0.07 -40.31
CA LEU A 4 -21.24 0.00 -39.63
C LEU A 4 -21.24 0.84 -38.35
N LYS A 5 -22.18 1.78 -38.26
CA LYS A 5 -22.35 2.64 -37.09
C LYS A 5 -22.89 1.91 -35.85
N ASP A 6 -23.38 0.68 -36.02
CA ASP A 6 -23.89 -0.16 -34.92
C ASP A 6 -22.79 -0.48 -33.88
N HIS A 7 -21.54 -0.58 -34.33
CA HIS A 7 -20.40 -0.85 -33.45
C HIS A 7 -20.31 0.15 -32.30
N TYR A 8 -20.59 1.44 -32.54
CA TYR A 8 -20.56 2.46 -31.47
C TYR A 8 -21.63 2.27 -30.40
N TYR A 9 -22.77 1.65 -30.73
CA TYR A 9 -23.78 1.28 -29.72
C TYR A 9 -23.31 0.06 -28.91
N ARG A 10 -22.73 -0.94 -29.59
CA ARG A 10 -22.20 -2.15 -28.95
C ARG A 10 -20.97 -1.87 -28.07
N LEU A 11 -20.15 -0.87 -28.41
CA LEU A 11 -19.07 -0.37 -27.55
C LEU A 11 -19.58 0.20 -26.21
N ALA A 12 -20.85 0.60 -26.14
CA ALA A 12 -21.51 1.04 -24.90
C ALA A 12 -22.24 -0.10 -24.16
N SER A 13 -22.08 -1.35 -24.59
CA SER A 13 -22.67 -2.50 -23.91
C SER A 13 -22.09 -2.68 -22.51
N GLU A 14 -22.91 -3.15 -21.57
CA GLU A 14 -22.45 -3.56 -20.23
C GLU A 14 -21.67 -4.89 -20.30
N VAL A 15 -21.86 -5.69 -21.34
CA VAL A 15 -21.21 -6.99 -21.55
C VAL A 15 -19.79 -6.79 -22.12
N PRO A 16 -18.72 -7.20 -21.41
CA PRO A 16 -17.35 -7.03 -21.90
C PRO A 16 -17.08 -7.65 -23.27
N GLN A 17 -17.63 -8.84 -23.51
CA GLN A 17 -17.43 -9.58 -24.76
C GLN A 17 -18.00 -8.82 -25.97
N GLU A 18 -19.20 -8.25 -25.84
CA GLU A 18 -19.82 -7.45 -26.90
C GLU A 18 -19.00 -6.20 -27.23
N ARG A 19 -18.36 -5.59 -26.23
CA ARG A 19 -17.48 -4.43 -26.45
C ARG A 19 -16.21 -4.84 -27.21
N ILE A 20 -15.62 -5.99 -26.88
CA ILE A 20 -14.41 -6.48 -27.56
C ILE A 20 -14.74 -6.78 -29.02
N GLU A 21 -15.81 -7.53 -29.29
CA GLU A 21 -16.25 -7.84 -30.64
C GLU A 21 -16.53 -6.58 -31.46
N ALA A 22 -17.25 -5.60 -30.88
CA ALA A 22 -17.52 -4.35 -31.56
C ALA A 22 -16.25 -3.55 -31.88
N ALA A 23 -15.27 -3.52 -30.97
CA ALA A 23 -13.99 -2.85 -31.22
C ALA A 23 -13.20 -3.55 -32.34
N THR A 24 -13.14 -4.88 -32.30
CA THR A 24 -12.44 -5.68 -33.31
C THR A 24 -13.08 -5.53 -34.69
N THR A 25 -14.41 -5.66 -34.79
CA THR A 25 -15.10 -5.55 -36.09
C THR A 25 -15.05 -4.12 -36.63
N LEU A 26 -15.15 -3.09 -35.77
CA LEU A 26 -14.96 -1.71 -36.18
C LEU A 26 -13.59 -1.48 -36.81
N LEU A 27 -12.52 -1.96 -36.17
CA LEU A 27 -11.16 -1.81 -36.70
C LEU A 27 -10.99 -2.58 -38.03
N GLN A 28 -11.49 -3.82 -38.11
CA GLN A 28 -11.44 -4.61 -39.34
C GLN A 28 -12.11 -3.90 -40.51
N GLU A 29 -13.30 -3.34 -40.30
CA GLU A 29 -14.02 -2.60 -41.33
C GLU A 29 -13.30 -1.30 -41.72
N LEU A 30 -12.74 -0.56 -40.75
CA LEU A 30 -11.96 0.65 -41.02
C LEU A 30 -10.71 0.34 -41.86
N THR A 31 -9.96 -0.71 -41.51
CA THR A 31 -8.80 -1.14 -42.29
C THR A 31 -9.19 -1.66 -43.67
N GLN A 32 -10.35 -2.32 -43.81
CA GLN A 32 -10.83 -2.81 -45.10
C GLN A 32 -11.25 -1.67 -46.05
N VAL A 33 -11.92 -0.65 -45.52
CA VAL A 33 -12.37 0.50 -46.30
C VAL A 33 -11.20 1.45 -46.59
N ASN A 34 -10.35 1.68 -45.58
CA ASN A 34 -9.17 2.55 -45.61
C ASN A 34 -9.40 3.95 -46.22
N GLU A 35 -10.54 4.56 -45.92
CA GLU A 35 -10.85 5.93 -46.35
C GLU A 35 -10.63 6.92 -45.20
N ASN A 36 -9.96 8.03 -45.49
CA ASN A 36 -9.63 9.06 -44.49
C ASN A 36 -10.88 9.63 -43.78
N ASP A 37 -12.01 9.75 -44.48
CA ASP A 37 -13.25 10.26 -43.89
C ASP A 37 -13.85 9.30 -42.85
N GLU A 38 -13.77 7.98 -43.08
CA GLU A 38 -14.23 6.97 -42.13
C GLU A 38 -13.34 6.91 -40.89
N TRP A 39 -12.01 6.99 -41.08
CA TRP A 39 -11.05 7.10 -40.00
C TRP A 39 -11.27 8.36 -39.15
N ASN A 40 -11.44 9.52 -39.79
CA ASN A 40 -11.71 10.79 -39.12
C ASN A 40 -13.05 10.75 -38.37
N TYR A 41 -14.08 10.14 -38.96
CA TYR A 41 -15.36 9.95 -38.30
C TYR A 41 -15.21 9.06 -37.06
N ALA A 42 -14.52 7.93 -37.19
CA ALA A 42 -14.29 7.00 -36.09
C ALA A 42 -13.51 7.65 -34.95
N LEU A 43 -12.40 8.33 -35.25
CA LEU A 43 -11.60 9.06 -34.27
C LEU A 43 -12.45 10.08 -33.50
N ASN A 44 -13.17 10.96 -34.21
CA ASN A 44 -14.02 11.96 -33.58
C ASN A 44 -15.15 11.34 -32.76
N ARG A 45 -15.80 10.29 -33.27
CA ARG A 45 -16.90 9.62 -32.60
C ARG A 45 -16.44 8.91 -31.33
N LEU A 46 -15.26 8.32 -31.38
CA LEU A 46 -14.63 7.62 -30.27
C LEU A 46 -14.22 8.60 -29.16
N ILE A 47 -13.52 9.69 -29.49
CA ILE A 47 -13.14 10.75 -28.52
C ILE A 47 -14.40 11.35 -27.87
N LYS A 48 -15.44 11.66 -28.66
CA LYS A 48 -16.72 12.16 -28.11
C LYS A 48 -17.38 11.16 -27.17
N GLY A 49 -17.24 9.86 -27.42
CA GLY A 49 -17.80 8.83 -26.54
C GLY A 49 -17.13 8.76 -25.17
N LEU A 50 -15.88 9.23 -25.04
CA LEU A 50 -15.20 9.30 -23.74
C LEU A 50 -15.88 10.28 -22.77
N THR A 51 -16.57 11.30 -23.28
CA THR A 51 -17.33 12.26 -22.46
C THR A 51 -18.73 11.75 -22.09
N SER A 52 -19.06 10.51 -22.45
CA SER A 52 -20.32 9.87 -22.07
C SER A 52 -20.47 9.78 -20.55
N SER A 53 -21.69 10.00 -20.06
CA SER A 53 -22.03 9.79 -18.66
C SER A 53 -22.12 8.32 -18.26
N ARG A 54 -22.22 7.39 -19.23
CA ARG A 54 -22.26 5.94 -19.00
C ARG A 54 -20.83 5.40 -18.87
N GLN A 55 -20.54 4.77 -17.73
CA GLN A 55 -19.20 4.27 -17.42
C GLN A 55 -18.74 3.15 -18.36
N SER A 56 -19.63 2.21 -18.69
CA SER A 56 -19.40 1.12 -19.65
C SER A 56 -18.99 1.62 -21.03
N ALA A 57 -19.65 2.68 -21.50
CA ALA A 57 -19.31 3.34 -22.76
C ALA A 57 -17.87 3.88 -22.74
N ARG A 58 -17.42 4.52 -21.66
CA ARG A 58 -16.04 5.02 -21.61
C ARG A 58 -15.01 3.89 -21.78
N LEU A 59 -15.25 2.72 -21.20
CA LEU A 59 -14.35 1.57 -21.34
C LEU A 59 -14.27 1.04 -22.77
N GLY A 60 -15.41 0.77 -23.42
CA GLY A 60 -15.42 0.25 -24.78
C GLY A 60 -14.86 1.26 -25.79
N PHE A 61 -15.24 2.52 -25.66
CA PHE A 61 -14.75 3.59 -26.52
C PHE A 61 -13.25 3.82 -26.34
N SER A 62 -12.71 3.79 -25.12
CA SER A 62 -11.25 3.86 -24.89
C SER A 62 -10.53 2.69 -25.54
N MET A 63 -11.03 1.47 -25.41
CA MET A 63 -10.41 0.27 -25.99
C MET A 63 -10.31 0.35 -27.52
N ALA A 64 -11.42 0.66 -28.19
CA ALA A 64 -11.41 0.84 -29.64
C ALA A 64 -10.52 2.02 -30.07
N LEU A 65 -10.52 3.12 -29.31
CA LEU A 65 -9.70 4.29 -29.62
C LEU A 65 -8.21 4.03 -29.49
N ILE A 66 -7.75 3.14 -28.59
CA ILE A 66 -6.34 2.77 -28.48
C ILE A 66 -5.84 2.20 -29.81
N GLU A 67 -6.57 1.25 -30.39
CA GLU A 67 -6.17 0.59 -31.65
C GLU A 67 -6.31 1.53 -32.85
N VAL A 68 -7.41 2.29 -32.92
CA VAL A 68 -7.59 3.31 -33.96
C VAL A 68 -6.48 4.37 -33.91
N LEU A 69 -6.09 4.81 -32.71
CA LEU A 69 -5.01 5.79 -32.55
C LEU A 69 -3.66 5.22 -32.98
N ARG A 70 -3.35 3.97 -32.64
CA ARG A 70 -2.12 3.30 -33.09
C ARG A 70 -2.03 3.23 -34.60
N GLU A 71 -3.09 2.74 -35.24
CA GLU A 71 -3.17 2.63 -36.69
C GLU A 71 -2.94 3.99 -37.38
N LEU A 72 -3.60 5.05 -36.88
CA LEU A 72 -3.53 6.39 -37.46
C LEU A 72 -2.21 7.13 -37.23
N VAL A 73 -1.43 6.76 -36.20
CA VAL A 73 -0.15 7.42 -35.89
C VAL A 73 1.04 6.65 -36.45
N GLU A 74 0.98 5.31 -36.48
CA GLU A 74 2.12 4.48 -36.92
C GLU A 74 2.19 4.31 -38.44
N LYS A 75 1.08 4.48 -39.16
CA LYS A 75 1.05 4.38 -40.63
C LYS A 75 1.29 5.74 -41.28
N GLU A 76 2.28 5.78 -42.17
CA GLU A 76 2.70 6.99 -42.91
C GLU A 76 1.60 7.59 -43.81
N GLU A 77 0.58 6.81 -44.17
CA GLU A 77 -0.56 7.24 -44.99
C GLU A 77 -1.49 8.22 -44.26
N HIS A 78 -1.39 8.29 -42.93
CA HIS A 78 -2.21 9.14 -42.07
C HIS A 78 -1.38 10.28 -41.48
N GLU A 79 -1.98 11.47 -41.38
CA GLU A 79 -1.31 12.67 -40.87
C GLU A 79 -1.48 12.86 -39.34
N LEU A 80 -2.08 11.89 -38.64
CA LEU A 80 -2.34 12.03 -37.20
C LEU A 80 -1.04 11.88 -36.42
N THR A 81 -0.82 12.79 -35.48
CA THR A 81 0.32 12.79 -34.57
C THR A 81 -0.14 12.73 -33.13
N VAL A 82 0.78 12.41 -32.21
CA VAL A 82 0.52 12.45 -30.77
C VAL A 82 0.02 13.83 -30.33
N SER A 83 0.65 14.91 -30.82
CA SER A 83 0.27 16.28 -30.49
C SER A 83 -1.14 16.63 -31.01
N THR A 84 -1.44 16.32 -32.26
CA THR A 84 -2.76 16.62 -32.85
C THR A 84 -3.88 15.79 -32.20
N PHE A 85 -3.61 14.54 -31.82
CA PHE A 85 -4.55 13.75 -31.01
C PHE A 85 -4.84 14.41 -29.66
N LEU A 86 -3.79 14.85 -28.94
CA LEU A 86 -3.94 15.50 -27.65
C LEU A 86 -4.75 16.80 -27.76
N GLU A 87 -4.50 17.61 -28.79
CA GLU A 87 -5.30 18.80 -29.11
C GLU A 87 -6.77 18.46 -29.38
N GLN A 88 -7.05 17.40 -30.14
CA GLN A 88 -8.42 16.94 -30.40
C GLN A 88 -9.13 16.52 -29.11
N VAL A 89 -8.45 15.77 -28.23
CA VAL A 89 -8.98 15.40 -26.91
C VAL A 89 -9.30 16.64 -26.09
N LEU A 90 -8.40 17.62 -26.04
CA LEU A 90 -8.62 18.87 -25.30
C LEU A 90 -9.79 19.68 -25.86
N LYS A 91 -9.86 19.83 -27.18
CA LYS A 91 -10.93 20.55 -27.89
C LYS A 91 -12.30 19.91 -27.65
N LEU A 92 -12.39 18.58 -27.75
CA LEU A 92 -13.65 17.85 -27.57
C LEU A 92 -14.05 17.66 -26.09
N SER A 93 -13.12 17.89 -25.16
CA SER A 93 -13.35 17.83 -23.71
C SER A 93 -13.31 19.20 -23.02
N GLN A 94 -13.69 20.27 -23.71
CA GLN A 94 -13.71 21.61 -23.13
C GLN A 94 -14.89 21.79 -22.17
N VAL A 95 -14.59 22.20 -20.94
CA VAL A 95 -15.62 22.58 -19.95
C VAL A 95 -16.18 23.95 -20.33
N LYS A 96 -17.51 24.05 -20.42
CA LYS A 96 -18.23 25.31 -20.67
C LYS A 96 -18.89 25.78 -19.39
N SER A 97 -18.98 27.09 -19.18
CA SER A 97 -19.62 27.69 -18.00
C SER A 97 -21.10 27.32 -17.84
N SER A 98 -21.77 26.95 -18.93
CA SER A 98 -23.17 26.50 -18.91
C SER A 98 -23.37 25.05 -18.45
N MET A 99 -22.30 24.27 -18.31
CA MET A 99 -22.39 22.85 -17.94
C MET A 99 -22.82 22.68 -16.49
N LYS A 100 -23.74 21.76 -16.25
CA LYS A 100 -24.10 21.33 -14.89
C LYS A 100 -23.04 20.36 -14.36
N GLY A 101 -22.94 20.21 -13.04
CA GLY A 101 -21.88 19.41 -12.41
C GLY A 101 -21.75 17.96 -12.92
N LYS A 102 -22.85 17.30 -13.31
CA LYS A 102 -22.81 15.94 -13.91
C LYS A 102 -22.19 15.94 -15.32
N GLU A 103 -22.48 16.96 -16.12
CA GLU A 103 -21.94 17.12 -17.47
C GLU A 103 -20.47 17.53 -17.41
N GLU A 104 -20.13 18.54 -16.59
CA GLU A 104 -18.76 18.94 -16.30
C GLU A 104 -17.91 17.73 -15.86
N ARG A 105 -18.43 16.94 -14.92
CA ARG A 105 -17.76 15.71 -14.46
C ARG A 105 -17.53 14.72 -15.60
N SER A 106 -18.52 14.50 -16.46
CA SER A 106 -18.40 13.54 -17.57
C SER A 106 -17.37 14.02 -18.60
N VAL A 107 -17.31 15.32 -18.88
CA VAL A 107 -16.32 15.94 -19.77
C VAL A 107 -14.90 15.83 -19.20
N LEU A 108 -14.71 16.13 -17.92
CA LEU A 108 -13.41 16.02 -17.26
C LEU A 108 -12.91 14.57 -17.21
N PHE A 109 -13.80 13.60 -16.94
CA PHE A 109 -13.44 12.19 -17.07
C PHE A 109 -13.11 11.83 -18.52
N GLY A 110 -13.87 12.32 -19.49
CA GLY A 110 -13.55 12.09 -20.91
C GLY A 110 -12.15 12.57 -21.30
N ARG A 111 -11.70 13.71 -20.76
CA ARG A 111 -10.31 14.17 -20.91
C ARG A 111 -9.32 13.19 -20.29
N LEU A 112 -9.55 12.75 -19.05
CA LEU A 112 -8.69 11.77 -18.38
C LEU A 112 -8.61 10.45 -19.16
N PHE A 113 -9.74 9.94 -19.66
CA PHE A 113 -9.76 8.74 -20.48
C PHE A 113 -9.01 8.94 -21.81
N GLY A 114 -9.06 10.14 -22.41
CA GLY A 114 -8.26 10.44 -23.61
C GLY A 114 -6.75 10.41 -23.33
N LEU A 115 -6.31 10.95 -22.19
CA LEU A 115 -4.92 10.84 -21.74
C LEU A 115 -4.54 9.38 -21.46
N GLN A 116 -5.43 8.61 -20.84
CA GLN A 116 -5.20 7.18 -20.59
C GLN A 116 -5.14 6.36 -21.89
N VAL A 117 -5.91 6.72 -22.91
CA VAL A 117 -5.81 6.09 -24.24
C VAL A 117 -4.43 6.35 -24.84
N LEU A 118 -3.93 7.59 -24.78
CA LEU A 118 -2.59 7.92 -25.25
C LEU A 118 -1.51 7.15 -24.47
N LEU A 119 -1.63 7.08 -23.14
CA LEU A 119 -0.72 6.30 -22.29
C LEU A 119 -0.72 4.80 -22.65
N ASN A 120 -1.92 4.20 -22.72
CA ASN A 120 -2.09 2.76 -22.96
C ASN A 120 -1.76 2.36 -24.41
N SER A 121 -1.83 3.29 -25.36
CA SER A 121 -1.35 3.08 -26.73
C SER A 121 0.16 2.90 -26.81
N GLN A 122 0.92 3.30 -25.78
CA GLN A 122 2.39 3.29 -25.76
C GLN A 122 3.07 4.17 -26.82
N LEU A 123 2.32 4.95 -27.61
CA LEU A 123 2.87 5.84 -28.64
C LEU A 123 3.79 6.92 -28.07
N LEU A 124 3.53 7.38 -26.84
CA LEU A 124 4.38 8.34 -26.15
C LEU A 124 5.84 7.87 -26.01
N PHE A 125 6.03 6.56 -25.89
CA PHE A 125 7.34 5.94 -25.65
C PHE A 125 7.99 5.40 -26.93
N ASN A 126 7.32 5.53 -28.08
CA ASN A 126 7.86 5.15 -29.38
C ASN A 126 8.61 6.35 -29.99
N GLU A 127 9.94 6.27 -29.98
CA GLU A 127 10.85 7.34 -30.44
C GLU A 127 10.67 7.71 -31.92
N LYS A 128 9.96 6.90 -32.73
CA LYS A 128 9.65 7.23 -34.13
C LYS A 128 8.55 8.28 -34.26
N VAL A 129 7.64 8.36 -33.29
CA VAL A 129 6.40 9.15 -33.39
C VAL A 129 6.22 10.15 -32.24
N SER A 130 7.08 10.08 -31.22
CA SER A 130 7.02 10.90 -30.02
C SER A 130 8.42 11.36 -29.60
N SER A 131 8.52 12.61 -29.15
CA SER A 131 9.74 13.23 -28.64
C SER A 131 9.56 13.68 -27.18
N SER A 132 10.61 14.25 -26.59
CA SER A 132 10.53 14.84 -25.24
C SER A 132 9.43 15.90 -25.12
N GLU A 133 9.17 16.68 -26.18
CA GLU A 133 8.13 17.71 -26.18
C GLU A 133 6.74 17.11 -25.94
N GLN A 134 6.41 15.98 -26.60
CA GLN A 134 5.12 15.30 -26.42
C GLN A 134 4.99 14.68 -25.01
N LEU A 135 6.09 14.16 -24.45
CA LEU A 135 6.12 13.68 -23.07
C LEU A 135 5.81 14.82 -22.09
N CYS A 136 6.47 15.97 -22.24
CA CYS A 136 6.26 17.15 -21.41
C CYS A 136 4.83 17.71 -21.57
N GLN A 137 4.31 17.78 -22.79
CA GLN A 137 2.94 18.22 -23.07
C GLN A 137 1.90 17.30 -22.41
N PHE A 138 2.11 15.98 -22.45
CA PHE A 138 1.25 15.01 -21.76
C PHE A 138 1.25 15.23 -20.24
N VAL A 139 2.43 15.43 -19.64
CA VAL A 139 2.59 15.72 -18.21
C VAL A 139 1.88 17.01 -17.83
N ASP A 140 2.05 18.08 -18.62
CA ASP A 140 1.43 19.38 -18.36
C ASP A 140 -0.09 19.26 -18.28
N VAL A 141 -0.70 18.63 -19.28
CA VAL A 141 -2.16 18.45 -19.35
C VAL A 141 -2.66 17.58 -18.19
N LEU A 142 -1.94 16.51 -17.84
CA LEU A 142 -2.36 15.59 -16.78
C LEU A 142 -2.25 16.22 -15.38
N VAL A 143 -1.18 16.98 -15.12
CA VAL A 143 -0.98 17.70 -13.85
C VAL A 143 -1.97 18.86 -13.72
N GLU A 144 -2.23 19.60 -14.79
CA GLU A 144 -3.29 20.62 -14.82
C GLU A 144 -4.65 19.99 -14.48
N LEU A 145 -4.99 18.86 -15.13
CA LEU A 145 -6.23 18.12 -14.89
C LEU A 145 -6.38 17.71 -13.41
N SER A 146 -5.30 17.27 -12.77
CA SER A 146 -5.27 16.91 -11.35
C SER A 146 -5.58 18.09 -10.40
N SER A 147 -5.41 19.32 -10.90
CA SER A 147 -5.58 20.55 -10.12
C SER A 147 -6.98 21.16 -10.25
N ILE A 148 -7.81 20.68 -11.18
CA ILE A 148 -9.15 21.24 -11.43
C ILE A 148 -10.11 20.91 -10.28
N LYS A 149 -10.25 19.63 -9.92
CA LYS A 149 -11.15 19.15 -8.85
C LYS A 149 -10.47 18.08 -7.99
N SER A 150 -10.73 18.11 -6.68
CA SER A 150 -10.15 17.15 -5.72
C SER A 150 -10.49 15.69 -6.03
N TRP A 151 -11.72 15.40 -6.46
CA TRP A 151 -12.14 14.03 -6.80
C TRP A 151 -11.49 13.48 -8.07
N LEU A 152 -10.84 14.32 -8.89
CA LEU A 152 -10.12 13.89 -10.09
C LEU A 152 -8.63 13.67 -9.82
N ARG A 153 -8.09 14.36 -8.80
CA ARG A 153 -6.66 14.40 -8.48
C ARG A 153 -6.06 13.00 -8.33
N GLU A 154 -6.64 12.16 -7.47
CA GLU A 154 -6.11 10.82 -7.21
C GLU A 154 -5.97 10.00 -8.50
N THR A 155 -6.99 10.02 -9.38
CA THR A 155 -6.96 9.21 -10.61
C THR A 155 -6.01 9.80 -11.67
N SER A 156 -5.89 11.12 -11.75
CA SER A 156 -4.91 11.77 -12.63
C SER A 156 -3.48 11.47 -12.19
N ILE A 157 -3.19 11.54 -10.89
CA ILE A 157 -1.85 11.26 -10.36
C ILE A 157 -1.54 9.77 -10.43
N PHE A 158 -2.52 8.89 -10.25
CA PHE A 158 -2.33 7.45 -10.51
C PHE A 158 -1.89 7.21 -11.97
N THR A 159 -2.53 7.88 -12.93
CA THR A 159 -2.15 7.80 -14.35
C THR A 159 -0.73 8.35 -14.57
N LEU A 160 -0.33 9.40 -13.86
CA LEU A 160 1.03 9.95 -13.89
C LEU A 160 2.07 8.97 -13.32
N CYS A 161 1.76 8.27 -12.23
CA CYS A 161 2.61 7.22 -11.67
C CYS A 161 2.79 6.05 -12.66
N GLN A 162 1.74 5.67 -13.39
CA GLN A 162 1.84 4.65 -14.45
C GLN A 162 2.74 5.12 -15.60
N PHE A 163 2.61 6.40 -16.01
CA PHE A 163 3.51 7.01 -16.99
C PHE A 163 4.98 6.96 -16.55
N ILE A 164 5.28 7.32 -15.30
CA ILE A 164 6.63 7.20 -14.72
C ILE A 164 7.15 5.76 -14.81
N GLY A 165 6.32 4.77 -14.48
CA GLY A 165 6.71 3.36 -14.58
C GLY A 165 7.05 2.91 -16.00
N LEU A 166 6.41 3.48 -17.01
CA LEU A 166 6.64 3.18 -18.43
C LEU A 166 7.80 3.99 -19.06
N LEU A 167 8.27 5.05 -18.42
CA LEU A 167 9.43 5.83 -18.88
C LEU A 167 10.76 5.10 -18.74
N LYS A 168 10.82 4.03 -17.94
CA LYS A 168 12.07 3.33 -17.62
C LYS A 168 12.81 2.88 -18.87
N GLY A 169 14.02 3.39 -19.07
CA GLY A 169 14.87 3.04 -20.22
C GLY A 169 14.60 3.86 -21.49
N ASN A 170 13.70 4.85 -21.45
CA ASN A 170 13.51 5.80 -22.53
C ASN A 170 14.65 6.83 -22.56
N SER A 171 15.07 7.28 -23.76
CA SER A 171 16.15 8.27 -23.90
C SER A 171 15.88 9.59 -23.17
N ASN A 172 14.61 9.95 -23.00
CA ASN A 172 14.16 11.21 -22.40
C ASN A 172 13.69 11.04 -20.94
N GLU A 173 13.99 9.89 -20.30
CA GLU A 173 13.54 9.57 -18.93
C GLU A 173 13.92 10.68 -17.95
N GLU A 174 15.19 11.12 -17.94
CA GLU A 174 15.66 12.15 -17.01
C GLU A 174 14.92 13.49 -17.19
N GLU A 175 14.80 13.96 -18.43
CA GLU A 175 14.15 15.23 -18.74
C GLU A 175 12.67 15.20 -18.34
N ALA A 176 11.97 14.13 -18.70
CA ALA A 176 10.56 13.94 -18.35
C ALA A 176 10.37 13.87 -16.82
N LEU A 177 11.24 13.18 -16.08
CA LEU A 177 11.14 13.08 -14.62
C LEU A 177 11.40 14.41 -13.91
N VAL A 178 12.39 15.18 -14.37
CA VAL A 178 12.64 16.54 -13.87
C VAL A 178 11.43 17.43 -14.15
N HIS A 179 10.87 17.37 -15.36
CA HIS A 179 9.67 18.12 -15.73
C HIS A 179 8.47 17.75 -14.85
N ILE A 180 8.23 16.45 -14.61
CA ILE A 180 7.17 15.99 -13.71
C ILE A 180 7.31 16.61 -12.32
N LEU A 181 8.50 16.54 -11.72
CA LEU A 181 8.72 17.09 -10.39
C LEU A 181 8.57 18.62 -10.40
N GLN A 182 9.00 19.30 -11.46
CA GLN A 182 8.79 20.73 -11.67
C GLN A 182 7.29 21.08 -11.70
N LYS A 183 6.48 20.35 -12.47
CA LYS A 183 5.02 20.58 -12.54
C LYS A 183 4.33 20.30 -11.21
N ILE A 184 4.70 19.25 -10.50
CA ILE A 184 4.19 18.94 -9.15
C ILE A 184 4.53 20.05 -8.15
N ASN A 185 5.73 20.63 -8.25
CA ASN A 185 6.15 21.79 -7.47
C ASN A 185 5.32 23.04 -7.80
N GLU A 186 5.13 23.34 -9.08
CA GLU A 186 4.33 24.49 -9.55
C GLU A 186 2.88 24.44 -9.05
N VAL A 187 2.23 23.27 -9.09
CA VAL A 187 0.87 23.12 -8.55
C VAL A 187 0.83 22.96 -7.03
N GLY A 188 1.99 22.91 -6.37
CA GLY A 188 2.11 22.85 -4.92
C GLY A 188 1.72 21.50 -4.31
N LEU A 189 1.85 20.41 -5.06
CA LEU A 189 1.51 19.06 -4.60
C LEU A 189 2.68 18.31 -3.92
N ASN A 190 3.90 18.87 -3.85
CA ASN A 190 5.09 18.24 -3.24
C ASN A 190 4.80 17.49 -1.93
N LEU A 191 4.21 18.20 -0.96
CA LEU A 191 3.92 17.70 0.39
C LEU A 191 2.46 17.26 0.54
N THR A 192 1.99 16.40 -0.36
CA THR A 192 0.64 15.81 -0.35
C THR A 192 0.73 14.30 -0.51
N THR A 193 -0.38 13.59 -0.26
CA THR A 193 -0.47 12.14 -0.46
C THR A 193 -0.15 11.76 -1.92
N GLU A 194 -0.59 12.58 -2.88
CA GLU A 194 -0.32 12.43 -4.30
C GLU A 194 1.11 12.75 -4.69
N GLY A 195 1.68 13.82 -4.12
CA GLY A 195 3.10 14.15 -4.31
C GLY A 195 4.01 13.02 -3.85
N ILE A 196 3.72 12.41 -2.70
CA ILE A 196 4.45 11.23 -2.21
C ILE A 196 4.40 10.10 -3.23
N ALA A 197 3.23 9.81 -3.82
CA ALA A 197 3.09 8.77 -4.84
C ALA A 197 3.99 9.03 -6.06
N VAL A 198 4.08 10.28 -6.52
CA VAL A 198 4.97 10.68 -7.63
C VAL A 198 6.43 10.44 -7.26
N TYR A 199 6.89 10.96 -6.11
CA TYR A 199 8.27 10.78 -5.66
C TYR A 199 8.64 9.30 -5.52
N LEU A 200 7.75 8.49 -4.96
CA LEU A 200 8.01 7.06 -4.77
C LEU A 200 7.98 6.26 -6.07
N SER A 201 7.35 6.77 -7.13
CA SER A 201 7.38 6.15 -8.46
C SER A 201 8.74 6.33 -9.16
N ILE A 202 9.56 7.28 -8.70
CA ILE A 202 10.92 7.50 -9.19
C ILE A 202 11.89 6.59 -8.42
N PRO A 203 12.85 5.92 -9.09
CA PRO A 203 13.88 5.14 -8.41
C PRO A 203 14.61 5.95 -7.33
N GLN A 204 14.76 5.37 -6.13
CA GLN A 204 15.27 6.09 -4.95
C GLN A 204 16.60 6.81 -5.21
N GLN A 205 17.55 6.14 -5.87
CA GLN A 205 18.87 6.70 -6.17
C GLN A 205 18.84 7.96 -7.05
N ASN A 206 17.74 8.18 -7.76
CA ASN A 206 17.59 9.31 -8.68
C ASN A 206 16.76 10.46 -8.08
N ARG A 207 16.02 10.24 -6.99
CA ARG A 207 15.07 11.21 -6.42
C ARG A 207 15.77 12.51 -6.01
N GLU A 208 16.86 12.43 -5.25
CA GLU A 208 17.63 13.61 -4.83
C GLU A 208 18.22 14.37 -6.02
N ILE A 209 18.78 13.63 -6.99
CA ILE A 209 19.41 14.20 -8.19
C ILE A 209 18.39 15.00 -8.99
N TYR A 210 17.23 14.42 -9.28
CA TYR A 210 16.19 15.11 -10.08
C TYR A 210 15.51 16.22 -9.28
N ALA A 211 15.28 16.03 -7.98
CA ALA A 211 14.73 17.07 -7.12
C ALA A 211 15.63 18.31 -7.04
N SER A 212 16.96 18.13 -7.11
CA SER A 212 17.92 19.24 -7.10
C SER A 212 17.91 20.11 -8.36
N LYS A 213 17.29 19.63 -9.45
CA LYS A 213 17.19 20.33 -10.74
C LYS A 213 15.94 21.21 -10.85
N ILE A 214 15.00 21.09 -9.91
CA ILE A 214 13.77 21.88 -9.88
C ILE A 214 14.09 23.34 -9.54
N VAL A 215 13.42 24.27 -10.21
CA VAL A 215 13.51 25.72 -9.94
C VAL A 215 12.28 26.23 -9.21
N ASP A 216 12.40 27.40 -8.55
CA ASP A 216 11.32 28.03 -7.77
C ASP A 216 10.66 27.06 -6.77
N THR A 217 11.52 26.36 -6.02
CA THR A 217 11.10 25.28 -5.13
C THR A 217 10.22 25.81 -4.00
N LYS A 218 8.96 25.38 -3.99
CA LYS A 218 8.02 25.52 -2.87
C LYS A 218 8.44 24.59 -1.72
N PRO A 219 7.80 24.62 -0.52
CA PRO A 219 8.14 23.67 0.54
C PRO A 219 8.20 22.23 0.03
N ASN A 220 9.32 21.55 0.28
CA ASN A 220 9.65 20.26 -0.32
C ASN A 220 10.35 19.32 0.68
N TRP A 221 10.57 18.08 0.27
CA TRP A 221 11.23 17.03 1.05
C TRP A 221 12.72 17.30 1.20
N LYS A 222 13.25 17.16 2.42
CA LYS A 222 14.71 17.18 2.64
C LYS A 222 15.36 16.05 1.84
N ASN A 223 16.53 16.34 1.27
CA ASN A 223 17.29 15.41 0.41
C ASN A 223 16.48 14.87 -0.79
N GLY A 224 15.43 15.58 -1.21
CA GLY A 224 14.62 15.19 -2.37
C GLY A 224 13.85 13.86 -2.23
N ASP A 225 13.71 13.31 -1.02
CA ASP A 225 13.03 12.03 -0.79
C ASP A 225 12.05 12.10 0.40
N PRO A 226 10.76 11.75 0.25
CA PRO A 226 9.80 11.73 1.35
C PRO A 226 10.20 10.84 2.54
N PHE A 227 10.93 9.75 2.30
CA PHE A 227 11.36 8.74 3.28
C PHE A 227 12.77 9.00 3.83
N SER A 228 13.41 10.11 3.45
CA SER A 228 14.65 10.57 4.10
C SER A 228 14.44 10.92 5.58
N LYS A 229 15.45 10.63 6.42
CA LYS A 229 15.46 10.99 7.84
C LYS A 229 15.24 12.49 8.02
N GLY A 230 14.42 12.82 9.01
CA GLY A 230 14.03 14.20 9.30
C GLY A 230 12.82 14.71 8.50
N ASN A 231 12.23 13.90 7.60
CA ASN A 231 10.95 14.19 6.95
C ASN A 231 9.74 13.53 7.63
N LEU A 232 9.94 12.63 8.60
CA LEU A 232 8.86 11.86 9.24
C LEU A 232 7.67 12.70 9.76
N PRO A 233 7.87 13.85 10.46
CA PRO A 233 6.74 14.69 10.88
C PRO A 233 5.95 15.27 9.70
N THR A 234 6.64 15.69 8.64
CA THR A 234 6.03 16.22 7.41
C THR A 234 5.29 15.11 6.65
N LEU A 235 5.88 13.91 6.59
CA LEU A 235 5.30 12.73 5.95
C LEU A 235 4.00 12.30 6.64
N SER A 236 4.00 12.23 7.97
CA SER A 236 2.79 11.97 8.77
C SER A 236 1.68 12.99 8.48
N LYS A 237 2.02 14.28 8.43
CA LYS A 237 1.05 15.34 8.11
C LYS A 237 0.47 15.20 6.70
N ALA A 238 1.32 14.89 5.70
CA ALA A 238 0.91 14.76 4.31
C ALA A 238 0.00 13.54 4.06
N LEU A 239 0.24 12.41 4.75
CA LEU A 239 -0.58 11.20 4.65
C LEU A 239 -1.89 11.28 5.46
N LYS A 240 -1.98 12.23 6.40
CA LYS A 240 -3.19 12.49 7.17
C LYS A 240 -4.24 13.34 6.43
N ASP A 241 -3.85 14.06 5.38
CA ASP A 241 -4.50 15.28 4.84
C ASP A 241 -5.88 15.11 4.17
N VAL A 242 -6.62 14.05 4.48
CA VAL A 242 -8.04 13.94 4.12
C VAL A 242 -8.90 14.41 5.30
N GLU A 243 -9.80 15.35 5.02
CA GLU A 243 -10.81 15.78 6.00
C GLU A 243 -11.92 14.72 6.09
N VAL A 244 -12.20 14.29 7.31
CA VAL A 244 -13.38 13.49 7.60
C VAL A 244 -14.54 14.47 7.66
N VAL A 245 -15.34 14.51 6.61
CA VAL A 245 -16.58 15.31 6.57
C VAL A 245 -17.66 14.48 7.26
N ASP A 246 -18.31 15.09 8.26
CA ASP A 246 -19.44 14.46 8.95
C ASP A 246 -20.64 14.36 7.97
N PRO A 247 -21.19 13.17 7.70
CA PRO A 247 -22.25 12.98 6.71
C PRO A 247 -23.56 13.73 7.01
N GLU A 248 -23.74 14.28 8.22
CA GLU A 248 -24.89 15.14 8.55
C GLU A 248 -24.76 16.57 7.99
N ASN A 249 -23.60 16.94 7.44
CA ASN A 249 -23.35 18.27 6.89
C ASN A 249 -23.29 18.24 5.36
N ASP A 250 -24.34 17.70 4.72
CA ASP A 250 -24.54 17.77 3.26
C ASP A 250 -25.11 19.16 2.88
N GLY A 251 -24.34 20.18 3.24
CA GLY A 251 -24.57 21.58 2.94
C GLY A 251 -23.55 22.06 1.93
N ASN A 252 -24.04 22.65 0.84
CA ASN A 252 -23.34 23.08 -0.37
C ASN A 252 -22.36 24.26 -0.16
N GLU A 253 -21.54 24.23 0.88
CA GLU A 253 -20.54 25.26 1.17
C GLU A 253 -19.15 24.64 1.34
N THR A 254 -18.29 24.89 0.36
CA THR A 254 -16.84 24.77 0.55
C THR A 254 -16.42 25.56 1.80
N PRO A 255 -15.71 24.97 2.77
CA PRO A 255 -15.20 25.73 3.90
C PRO A 255 -14.17 26.74 3.38
N LYS A 256 -14.52 28.03 3.40
CA LYS A 256 -13.56 29.11 3.18
C LYS A 256 -12.58 29.13 4.35
N SER A 257 -11.43 28.48 4.18
CA SER A 257 -10.28 28.70 5.06
C SER A 257 -9.82 30.16 4.93
N LYS A 258 -9.61 30.82 6.07
CA LYS A 258 -9.19 32.23 6.20
C LYS A 258 -7.75 32.52 5.75
N ASN A 259 -7.02 31.56 5.20
CA ASN A 259 -5.70 31.78 4.59
C ASN A 259 -5.71 31.23 3.16
N GLY A 260 -5.44 32.09 2.18
CA GLY A 260 -5.61 31.88 0.73
C GLY A 260 -4.75 30.80 0.04
N ASN A 261 -4.39 29.73 0.73
CA ASN A 261 -3.75 28.53 0.17
C ASN A 261 -4.59 27.28 0.45
N SER A 262 -5.86 27.30 0.07
CA SER A 262 -6.72 26.11 0.18
C SER A 262 -6.37 25.11 -0.94
N LYS A 263 -5.36 24.26 -0.71
CA LYS A 263 -5.26 23.00 -1.46
C LYS A 263 -6.60 22.31 -1.31
N GLN A 264 -7.31 22.03 -2.41
CA GLN A 264 -8.62 21.37 -2.35
C GLN A 264 -8.46 20.05 -1.60
N LYS A 265 -9.06 19.92 -0.42
CA LYS A 265 -9.03 18.69 0.38
C LYS A 265 -10.07 17.70 -0.15
N GLY A 266 -9.75 16.41 -0.06
CA GLY A 266 -10.65 15.33 -0.46
C GLY A 266 -11.79 15.15 0.55
N SER A 267 -12.95 14.68 0.07
CA SER A 267 -14.01 14.14 0.94
C SER A 267 -13.61 12.74 1.40
N TRP A 268 -14.03 12.34 2.60
CA TRP A 268 -13.73 11.01 3.13
C TRP A 268 -14.31 9.90 2.25
N SER A 269 -13.57 8.78 2.17
CA SER A 269 -13.96 7.57 1.44
C SER A 269 -13.51 6.34 2.23
N PRO A 270 -14.27 5.24 2.26
CA PRO A 270 -13.82 3.99 2.88
C PRO A 270 -12.61 3.38 2.14
N ARG A 271 -12.37 3.77 0.87
CA ARG A 271 -11.20 3.35 0.11
C ARG A 271 -9.99 4.19 0.50
N ILE A 272 -8.94 3.55 0.97
CA ILE A 272 -7.65 4.20 1.21
C ILE A 272 -6.95 4.56 -0.10
N HIS A 273 -6.18 5.64 -0.07
CA HIS A 273 -5.45 6.15 -1.23
C HIS A 273 -4.42 5.12 -1.75
N PHE A 274 -4.24 5.04 -3.08
CA PHE A 274 -3.33 4.04 -3.69
C PHE A 274 -1.85 4.18 -3.27
N VAL A 275 -1.44 5.33 -2.76
CA VAL A 275 -0.06 5.58 -2.28
C VAL A 275 0.39 4.54 -1.25
N TRP A 276 -0.53 3.99 -0.45
CA TRP A 276 -0.19 2.97 0.55
C TRP A 276 0.37 1.70 -0.09
N ASP A 277 -0.08 1.34 -1.30
CA ASP A 277 0.48 0.21 -2.04
C ASP A 277 1.93 0.50 -2.47
N ILE A 278 2.22 1.74 -2.87
CA ILE A 278 3.57 2.18 -3.25
C ILE A 278 4.50 2.26 -2.02
N ILE A 279 3.99 2.72 -0.88
CA ILE A 279 4.76 2.76 0.38
C ILE A 279 5.17 1.34 0.82
N ILE A 280 4.25 0.39 0.74
CA ILE A 280 4.54 -1.01 1.06
C ILE A 280 5.62 -1.56 0.11
N GLN A 281 5.51 -1.27 -1.18
CA GLN A 281 6.51 -1.67 -2.17
C GLN A 281 7.88 -1.05 -1.87
N ASN A 282 7.95 0.21 -1.46
CA ASN A 282 9.21 0.86 -1.06
C ASN A 282 9.90 0.03 0.04
N TYR A 283 9.21 -0.28 1.14
CA TYR A 283 9.78 -1.11 2.22
C TYR A 283 10.16 -2.53 1.78
N ASN A 284 9.35 -3.16 0.91
CA ASN A 284 9.63 -4.51 0.43
C ASN A 284 10.87 -4.59 -0.48
N MET A 285 11.16 -3.53 -1.26
CA MET A 285 12.37 -3.46 -2.09
C MET A 285 13.64 -3.34 -1.25
N HIS A 286 13.61 -2.59 -0.14
CA HIS A 286 14.77 -2.44 0.75
C HIS A 286 15.10 -3.73 1.51
N SER A 287 14.08 -4.48 1.92
CA SER A 287 14.26 -5.77 2.63
C SER A 287 14.96 -6.86 1.80
N VAL A 288 15.18 -6.67 0.50
CA VAL A 288 15.94 -7.62 -0.35
C VAL A 288 17.45 -7.32 -0.32
N GLY A 289 17.86 -6.07 -0.05
CA GLY A 289 19.28 -5.69 0.04
C GLY A 289 19.97 -6.22 1.31
N ASP A 290 19.28 -6.16 2.45
CA ASP A 290 19.86 -6.53 3.76
C ASP A 290 20.10 -8.03 3.98
N ALA A 291 19.55 -8.88 3.10
CA ALA A 291 19.70 -10.34 3.20
C ALA A 291 21.02 -10.86 2.60
N VAL A 292 21.72 -10.07 1.78
CA VAL A 292 22.96 -10.51 1.10
C VAL A 292 24.22 -10.15 1.90
N ASP A 293 24.15 -9.18 2.82
CA ASP A 293 25.33 -8.68 3.55
C ASP A 293 25.51 -9.27 4.97
N ASN A 294 24.58 -10.11 5.45
CA ASN A 294 24.59 -10.66 6.81
C ASN A 294 25.17 -12.10 6.94
N GLU A 295 25.91 -12.61 5.94
CA GLU A 295 26.56 -13.93 6.06
C GLU A 295 28.03 -13.90 6.51
N ASN A 296 28.65 -12.74 6.78
CA ASN A 296 30.07 -12.72 7.18
C ASN A 296 30.43 -11.68 8.25
N GLU A 297 29.89 -11.80 9.48
CA GLU A 297 30.57 -11.24 10.66
C GLU A 297 30.54 -12.18 11.87
N THR A 298 31.41 -13.19 11.86
CA THR A 298 31.90 -13.83 13.09
C THR A 298 33.19 -13.16 13.57
N SER A 299 33.08 -12.46 14.70
CA SER A 299 34.05 -12.33 15.80
C SER A 299 35.56 -12.28 15.49
N ASN A 300 36.21 -11.14 15.75
CA ASN A 300 37.21 -11.06 16.83
C ASN A 300 37.77 -9.65 17.07
N SER A 301 37.81 -9.27 18.35
CA SER A 301 38.50 -8.11 18.91
C SER A 301 40.04 -8.24 18.83
N LYS A 302 40.76 -7.18 18.43
CA LYS A 302 42.02 -6.70 19.06
C LYS A 302 42.58 -5.41 18.42
N LYS A 303 43.01 -4.48 19.29
CA LYS A 303 43.68 -3.20 19.06
C LYS A 303 44.91 -3.27 18.12
N ARG A 304 45.06 -2.33 17.16
CA ARG A 304 46.33 -1.60 16.91
C ARG A 304 46.23 -0.42 15.91
N LYS A 305 47.20 0.48 16.05
CA LYS A 305 47.44 1.85 15.53
C LYS A 305 47.41 2.08 14.00
N LYS A 306 46.99 3.31 13.65
CA LYS A 306 47.24 4.12 12.43
C LYS A 306 48.46 3.74 11.59
N THR A 307 48.26 3.61 10.27
CA THR A 307 49.09 4.25 9.21
C THR A 307 48.22 4.54 7.98
N LEU A 308 48.47 5.67 7.33
CA LEU A 308 47.80 6.13 6.11
C LEU A 308 48.38 5.45 4.86
N SER A 309 47.55 5.07 3.89
CA SER A 309 47.82 5.26 2.45
C SER A 309 46.55 5.04 1.60
N LYS A 310 46.61 5.56 0.36
CA LYS A 310 45.50 6.04 -0.48
C LYS A 310 44.89 4.99 -1.43
N SER A 311 43.68 5.35 -1.88
CA SER A 311 42.99 5.05 -3.15
C SER A 311 42.43 3.65 -3.41
N SER A 312 41.12 3.54 -3.24
CA SER A 312 40.21 3.03 -4.28
C SER A 312 38.81 3.58 -4.01
N LYS A 313 38.21 4.21 -5.02
CA LYS A 313 36.95 4.95 -4.94
C LYS A 313 35.78 3.94 -4.89
N LYS A 314 35.58 3.31 -3.73
CA LYS A 314 34.40 2.49 -3.45
C LYS A 314 33.25 3.43 -3.08
N GLN A 315 32.22 3.39 -3.91
CA GLN A 315 30.96 4.11 -3.82
C GLN A 315 30.39 3.96 -2.41
N LYS A 316 30.23 5.09 -1.69
CA LYS A 316 29.55 5.11 -0.39
C LYS A 316 28.07 4.81 -0.64
N ILE A 317 27.63 3.60 -0.29
CA ILE A 317 26.22 3.29 -0.09
C ILE A 317 25.79 4.05 1.17
N ALA A 318 24.85 4.97 1.03
CA ALA A 318 24.36 5.85 2.09
C ALA A 318 23.35 5.09 2.97
N ASP A 319 23.81 4.07 3.68
CA ASP A 319 22.94 3.12 4.38
C ASP A 319 22.44 3.61 5.75
N GLY A 320 22.09 4.89 5.84
CA GLY A 320 21.80 5.53 7.13
C GLY A 320 20.83 6.69 7.07
N ASN A 321 20.18 6.96 5.93
CA ASN A 321 19.34 8.14 5.76
C ASN A 321 17.85 7.84 5.54
N GLU A 322 17.40 6.58 5.63
CA GLU A 322 15.97 6.22 5.46
C GLU A 322 15.24 6.05 6.81
N ILE A 323 13.92 6.26 6.81
CA ILE A 323 13.04 6.06 7.96
C ILE A 323 12.71 4.57 8.13
N PRO A 324 13.13 3.91 9.23
CA PRO A 324 12.79 2.52 9.50
C PRO A 324 11.28 2.29 9.61
N LEU A 325 10.79 1.12 9.17
CA LEU A 325 9.36 0.79 9.20
C LEU A 325 8.75 0.97 10.59
N LYS A 326 9.48 0.57 11.65
CA LYS A 326 9.04 0.74 13.05
C LYS A 326 8.74 2.20 13.41
N GLU A 327 9.58 3.13 12.98
CA GLU A 327 9.40 4.56 13.23
C GLU A 327 8.27 5.15 12.39
N PHE A 328 8.23 4.77 11.11
CA PHE A 328 7.15 5.16 10.20
C PHE A 328 5.79 4.70 10.72
N TRP A 329 5.65 3.41 11.04
CA TRP A 329 4.41 2.82 11.52
C TRP A 329 3.92 3.51 12.80
N LYS A 330 4.83 3.70 13.76
CA LYS A 330 4.51 4.39 15.01
C LYS A 330 3.95 5.80 14.78
N VAL A 331 4.64 6.63 14.00
CA VAL A 331 4.24 8.05 13.86
C VAL A 331 3.09 8.23 12.87
N VAL A 332 3.12 7.56 11.73
CA VAL A 332 2.19 7.78 10.61
C VAL A 332 0.89 7.00 10.79
N VAL A 333 0.94 5.80 11.39
CA VAL A 333 -0.24 4.94 11.55
C VAL A 333 -0.73 4.96 12.99
N ASP A 334 0.11 4.58 13.95
CA ASP A 334 -0.32 4.39 15.35
C ASP A 334 -0.72 5.71 16.02
N GLU A 335 0.19 6.68 16.07
CA GLU A 335 0.00 7.98 16.72
C GLU A 335 -0.91 8.93 15.94
N THR A 336 -1.24 8.60 14.69
CA THR A 336 -2.06 9.46 13.81
C THR A 336 -3.46 8.88 13.58
N LEU A 337 -3.56 7.62 13.16
CA LEU A 337 -4.85 6.99 12.82
C LEU A 337 -5.50 6.33 14.03
N PHE A 338 -4.70 5.79 14.95
CA PHE A 338 -5.19 5.13 16.18
C PHE A 338 -5.11 5.99 17.44
N ALA A 339 -4.70 7.26 17.33
CA ALA A 339 -4.73 8.21 18.45
C ALA A 339 -6.07 8.20 19.20
N ASP A 340 -6.03 8.48 20.50
CA ASP A 340 -7.24 8.44 21.35
C ASP A 340 -8.38 9.31 20.78
N LYS A 341 -8.03 10.52 20.32
CA LYS A 341 -8.96 11.49 19.72
C LYS A 341 -9.22 11.29 18.22
N SER A 342 -8.70 10.22 17.61
CA SER A 342 -8.99 9.93 16.19
C SER A 342 -10.40 9.38 16.02
N SER A 343 -11.06 9.84 14.95
CA SER A 343 -12.43 9.46 14.59
C SER A 343 -12.54 7.99 14.19
N HIS A 344 -13.76 7.48 14.09
CA HIS A 344 -13.99 6.09 13.68
C HIS A 344 -13.51 5.84 12.25
N GLU A 345 -13.66 6.81 11.36
CA GLU A 345 -13.23 6.79 9.97
C GLU A 345 -11.72 6.67 9.84
N ARG A 346 -10.96 7.41 10.66
CA ARG A 346 -9.50 7.31 10.70
C ARG A 346 -9.02 5.97 11.25
N LYS A 347 -9.65 5.49 12.32
CA LYS A 347 -9.37 4.17 12.90
C LYS A 347 -9.72 3.05 11.92
N TYR A 348 -10.80 3.21 11.13
CA TYR A 348 -11.16 2.30 10.05
C TYR A 348 -10.06 2.22 8.98
N TRP A 349 -9.54 3.38 8.52
CA TRP A 349 -8.38 3.39 7.62
C TRP A 349 -7.15 2.77 8.24
N GLY A 350 -6.87 3.03 9.52
CA GLY A 350 -5.78 2.38 10.24
C GLY A 350 -5.88 0.85 10.16
N PHE A 351 -7.08 0.28 10.30
CA PHE A 351 -7.28 -1.16 10.16
C PHE A 351 -7.11 -1.67 8.72
N GLU A 352 -7.60 -0.94 7.71
CA GLU A 352 -7.38 -1.30 6.30
C GLU A 352 -5.90 -1.22 5.90
N ILE A 353 -5.17 -0.23 6.41
CA ILE A 353 -3.72 -0.10 6.23
C ILE A 353 -2.99 -1.26 6.92
N PHE A 354 -3.35 -1.59 8.17
CA PHE A 354 -2.81 -2.76 8.87
C PHE A 354 -3.01 -4.05 8.09
N ILE A 355 -4.21 -4.27 7.53
CA ILE A 355 -4.49 -5.42 6.68
C ILE A 355 -3.52 -5.46 5.50
N LYS A 356 -3.34 -4.35 4.76
CA LYS A 356 -2.43 -4.31 3.61
C LYS A 356 -0.97 -4.59 4.00
N PHE A 357 -0.48 -3.97 5.08
CA PHE A 357 0.90 -4.18 5.54
C PHE A 357 1.11 -5.63 6.00
N LEU A 358 0.21 -6.16 6.83
CA LEU A 358 0.31 -7.54 7.33
C LEU A 358 0.33 -8.55 6.18
N THR A 359 -0.49 -8.35 5.14
CA THR A 359 -0.57 -9.27 4.01
C THR A 359 0.64 -9.24 3.08
N SER A 360 1.39 -8.15 3.07
CA SER A 360 2.42 -7.89 2.07
C SER A 360 3.85 -7.85 2.64
N MET A 361 4.02 -7.70 3.95
CA MET A 361 5.33 -7.65 4.61
C MET A 361 5.86 -9.05 4.93
N LYS A 362 7.19 -9.18 4.99
CA LYS A 362 7.88 -10.40 5.45
C LYS A 362 7.74 -10.56 6.98
N SER A 363 7.97 -11.79 7.47
CA SER A 363 7.84 -12.13 8.91
C SER A 363 8.71 -11.28 9.84
N THR A 364 9.92 -10.91 9.41
CA THR A 364 10.86 -10.07 10.19
C THR A 364 10.31 -8.68 10.54
N GLU A 365 9.44 -8.12 9.70
CA GLU A 365 8.89 -6.77 9.87
C GLU A 365 7.56 -6.74 10.64
N ILE A 366 6.92 -7.90 10.82
CA ILE A 366 5.55 -7.97 11.38
C ILE A 366 5.48 -7.40 12.80
N SER A 367 6.52 -7.61 13.61
CA SER A 367 6.59 -7.13 14.99
C SER A 367 6.41 -5.60 15.10
N SER A 368 6.81 -4.85 14.06
CA SER A 368 6.72 -3.40 13.97
C SER A 368 5.28 -2.88 13.81
N LEU A 369 4.37 -3.72 13.31
CA LEU A 369 2.97 -3.35 13.05
C LEU A 369 2.08 -3.38 14.31
N PHE A 370 2.53 -4.06 15.36
CA PHE A 370 1.79 -4.22 16.61
C PHE A 370 2.25 -3.18 17.63
N THR A 371 1.51 -2.09 17.69
CA THR A 371 1.78 -0.91 18.52
C THR A 371 0.66 -0.64 19.51
N GLN A 372 0.96 0.13 20.55
CA GLN A 372 0.10 0.31 21.72
C GLN A 372 -1.29 0.85 21.38
N ASN A 373 -1.40 1.87 20.51
CA ASN A 373 -2.72 2.43 20.18
C ASN A 373 -3.53 1.49 19.29
N PHE A 374 -2.89 0.87 18.30
CA PHE A 374 -3.48 -0.17 17.47
C PHE A 374 -4.03 -1.31 18.31
N MET A 375 -3.22 -1.89 19.20
CA MET A 375 -3.61 -3.04 20.05
C MET A 375 -4.76 -2.68 20.98
N ARG A 376 -4.67 -1.53 21.66
CA ARG A 376 -5.76 -1.03 22.49
C ARG A 376 -7.04 -0.83 21.67
N CYS A 377 -6.94 -0.27 20.47
CA CYS A 377 -8.09 -0.07 19.58
C CYS A 377 -8.69 -1.41 19.12
N LEU A 378 -7.86 -2.37 18.71
CA LEU A 378 -8.28 -3.70 18.27
C LEU A 378 -9.01 -4.45 19.39
N ILE A 379 -8.43 -4.49 20.59
CA ILE A 379 -9.03 -5.14 21.77
C ILE A 379 -10.36 -4.49 22.11
N ASN A 380 -10.38 -3.16 22.18
CA ASN A 380 -11.58 -2.40 22.48
C ASN A 380 -12.65 -2.74 21.42
N GLN A 381 -12.42 -2.47 20.14
CA GLN A 381 -13.45 -2.58 19.11
C GLN A 381 -13.96 -4.01 18.87
N SER A 382 -13.14 -5.04 19.10
CA SER A 382 -13.55 -6.44 18.94
C SER A 382 -14.43 -6.98 20.08
N SER A 383 -14.29 -6.45 21.30
CA SER A 383 -14.93 -6.98 22.52
C SER A 383 -16.47 -7.00 22.55
N GLN A 384 -17.13 -6.12 21.78
CA GLN A 384 -18.59 -5.97 21.77
C GLN A 384 -19.11 -5.71 20.36
N GLN A 385 -20.15 -6.45 19.96
CA GLN A 385 -20.72 -6.43 18.61
C GLN A 385 -21.41 -5.10 18.25
N ASN A 386 -21.87 -4.33 19.24
CA ASN A 386 -22.56 -3.06 19.04
C ASN A 386 -21.60 -1.88 18.74
N ARG A 387 -20.29 -2.10 18.75
CA ARG A 387 -19.31 -1.03 18.50
C ARG A 387 -19.17 -0.78 17.00
N ILE A 388 -19.05 0.51 16.64
CA ILE A 388 -19.01 0.97 15.24
C ILE A 388 -17.93 0.24 14.42
N LEU A 389 -16.76 -0.03 14.99
CA LEU A 389 -15.65 -0.68 14.30
C LEU A 389 -15.54 -2.18 14.60
N ASN A 390 -16.58 -2.81 15.16
CA ASN A 390 -16.53 -4.24 15.49
C ASN A 390 -16.35 -5.13 14.23
N LYS A 391 -17.03 -4.79 13.13
CA LYS A 391 -16.93 -5.57 11.88
C LYS A 391 -15.51 -5.57 11.30
N ILE A 392 -14.86 -4.40 11.24
CA ILE A 392 -13.50 -4.27 10.71
C ILE A 392 -12.47 -4.88 11.66
N SER A 393 -12.61 -4.70 12.99
CA SER A 393 -11.71 -5.32 13.97
C SER A 393 -11.82 -6.87 13.96
N SER A 394 -13.03 -7.41 13.81
CA SER A 394 -13.22 -8.85 13.63
C SER A 394 -12.60 -9.36 12.32
N LYS A 395 -12.73 -8.59 11.23
CA LYS A 395 -12.03 -8.86 9.95
C LYS A 395 -10.51 -8.87 10.15
N VAL A 396 -9.95 -7.94 10.92
CA VAL A 396 -8.51 -7.90 11.24
C VAL A 396 -8.07 -9.16 11.98
N LEU A 397 -8.81 -9.62 13.00
CA LEU A 397 -8.50 -10.86 13.71
C LEU A 397 -8.50 -12.08 12.78
N ASN A 398 -9.47 -12.16 11.86
CA ASN A 398 -9.50 -13.24 10.87
C ASN A 398 -8.32 -13.16 9.89
N ILE A 399 -7.98 -11.96 9.41
CA ILE A 399 -6.86 -11.77 8.49
C ILE A 399 -5.51 -12.08 9.16
N ILE A 400 -5.35 -11.80 10.46
CA ILE A 400 -4.19 -12.25 11.24
C ILE A 400 -4.02 -13.77 11.10
N ILE A 401 -5.10 -14.51 11.33
CA ILE A 401 -5.07 -15.97 11.27
C ILE A 401 -4.86 -16.47 9.84
N ASP A 402 -5.59 -15.92 8.87
CA ASP A 402 -5.50 -16.32 7.46
C ASP A 402 -4.11 -16.03 6.90
N ASN A 403 -3.48 -14.92 7.29
CA ASN A 403 -2.12 -14.60 6.87
C ASN A 403 -1.08 -15.49 7.52
N SER A 404 -1.25 -15.82 8.81
CA SER A 404 -0.43 -16.84 9.48
C SER A 404 -0.61 -18.23 8.85
N ASN A 405 -1.80 -18.59 8.39
CA ASN A 405 -1.99 -19.85 7.67
C ASN A 405 -1.28 -19.85 6.30
N LYS A 406 -1.17 -18.70 5.63
CA LYS A 406 -0.40 -18.59 4.38
C LYS A 406 1.12 -18.60 4.64
N ASP A 407 1.57 -17.88 5.64
CA ASP A 407 2.96 -17.80 6.09
C ASP A 407 3.03 -18.07 7.60
N PHE A 408 3.28 -19.33 7.95
CA PHE A 408 3.25 -19.81 9.33
C PHE A 408 4.42 -19.28 10.17
N THR A 409 5.46 -18.73 9.53
CA THR A 409 6.59 -18.10 10.24
C THR A 409 6.20 -16.82 10.96
N LYS A 410 5.09 -16.18 10.54
CA LYS A 410 4.56 -14.98 11.21
C LYS A 410 3.84 -15.28 12.52
N ALA A 411 3.31 -16.49 12.67
CA ALA A 411 2.41 -16.84 13.76
C ALA A 411 3.02 -16.69 15.18
N PRO A 412 4.25 -17.16 15.47
CA PRO A 412 4.86 -16.96 16.78
C PRO A 412 5.18 -15.50 17.07
N ILE A 413 5.63 -14.73 16.07
CA ILE A 413 5.92 -13.28 16.19
C ILE A 413 4.63 -12.52 16.52
N ILE A 414 3.54 -12.84 15.84
CA ILE A 414 2.23 -12.23 16.11
C ILE A 414 1.76 -12.63 17.51
N LEU A 415 1.87 -13.90 17.90
CA LEU A 415 1.48 -14.34 19.25
C LEU A 415 2.21 -13.55 20.32
N GLU A 416 3.53 -13.40 20.20
CA GLU A 416 4.36 -12.59 21.10
C GLU A 416 3.80 -11.16 21.21
N CYS A 417 3.51 -10.53 20.07
CA CYS A 417 2.95 -9.18 20.04
C CYS A 417 1.56 -9.08 20.69
N LEU A 418 0.71 -10.09 20.53
CA LEU A 418 -0.65 -10.09 21.10
C LEU A 418 -0.65 -10.18 22.63
N ILE A 419 0.37 -10.80 23.21
CA ILE A 419 0.47 -11.05 24.66
C ILE A 419 1.45 -10.14 25.39
N ASP A 420 2.17 -9.29 24.67
CA ASP A 420 3.12 -8.32 25.20
C ASP A 420 2.40 -7.05 25.69
N GLU A 421 2.38 -6.84 27.00
CA GLU A 421 1.77 -5.66 27.61
C GLU A 421 2.42 -4.34 27.16
N SER A 422 3.71 -4.35 26.83
CA SER A 422 4.43 -3.15 26.36
C SER A 422 3.93 -2.66 25.00
N LYS A 423 3.37 -3.57 24.21
CA LYS A 423 2.71 -3.29 22.93
C LYS A 423 1.21 -3.07 23.06
N GLY A 424 0.65 -3.04 24.28
CA GLY A 424 -0.78 -2.93 24.53
C GLY A 424 -1.55 -4.25 24.36
N GLY A 425 -0.85 -5.37 24.26
CA GLY A 425 -1.41 -6.71 24.30
C GLY A 425 -1.76 -7.16 25.72
N CYS A 426 -2.26 -8.39 25.85
CA CYS A 426 -2.52 -9.01 27.14
C CYS A 426 -2.53 -10.55 27.04
N TRP A 427 -2.16 -11.24 28.12
CA TRP A 427 -2.16 -12.71 28.13
C TRP A 427 -3.57 -13.29 27.88
N ASN A 428 -4.62 -12.63 28.35
CA ASN A 428 -6.01 -13.05 28.16
C ASN A 428 -6.64 -12.48 26.88
N PHE A 429 -5.85 -12.24 25.83
CA PHE A 429 -6.28 -11.62 24.57
C PHE A 429 -7.58 -12.21 24.00
N ASP A 430 -7.67 -13.53 23.90
CA ASP A 430 -8.85 -14.22 23.37
C ASP A 430 -10.12 -13.96 24.22
N LEU A 431 -9.96 -13.87 25.54
CA LEU A 431 -11.06 -13.59 26.47
C LEU A 431 -11.59 -12.16 26.27
N VAL A 432 -10.70 -11.17 26.22
CA VAL A 432 -11.10 -9.76 26.11
C VAL A 432 -11.63 -9.40 24.72
N THR A 433 -11.12 -10.06 23.68
CA THR A 433 -11.56 -9.88 22.29
C THR A 433 -12.74 -10.77 21.89
N LYS A 434 -13.16 -11.71 22.76
CA LYS A 434 -14.14 -12.76 22.47
C LYS A 434 -13.81 -13.51 21.17
N SER A 435 -12.54 -13.84 21.00
CA SER A 435 -12.01 -14.50 19.82
C SER A 435 -11.29 -15.80 20.18
N LYS A 436 -10.77 -16.51 19.18
CA LYS A 436 -9.85 -17.65 19.33
C LYS A 436 -8.57 -17.40 18.56
N CYS A 437 -8.10 -16.15 18.57
CA CYS A 437 -6.97 -15.71 17.77
C CYS A 437 -5.69 -16.42 18.22
N THR A 438 -5.36 -16.36 19.51
CA THR A 438 -4.13 -16.99 20.03
C THR A 438 -4.17 -18.51 19.89
N ASP A 439 -5.33 -19.14 20.12
CA ASP A 439 -5.51 -20.58 19.90
C ASP A 439 -5.24 -20.98 18.44
N ARG A 440 -5.82 -20.25 17.48
CA ARG A 440 -5.67 -20.55 16.05
C ARG A 440 -4.26 -20.25 15.55
N LEU A 441 -3.56 -19.26 16.11
CA LEU A 441 -2.14 -19.02 15.80
C LEU A 441 -1.26 -20.18 16.26
N ILE A 442 -1.45 -20.67 17.49
CA ILE A 442 -0.68 -21.81 18.02
C ILE A 442 -0.94 -23.09 17.23
N ALA A 443 -2.17 -23.25 16.72
CA ALA A 443 -2.57 -24.37 15.89
C ALA A 443 -2.32 -24.17 14.38
N VAL A 444 -1.55 -23.16 13.95
CA VAL A 444 -1.35 -22.80 12.53
C VAL A 444 -0.73 -23.92 11.67
N LEU A 445 0.02 -24.82 12.30
CA LEU A 445 0.67 -25.97 11.65
C LEU A 445 -0.23 -27.21 11.59
N ASN A 446 -1.40 -27.18 12.25
CA ASN A 446 -2.31 -28.31 12.30
C ASN A 446 -2.87 -28.64 10.91
N GLY A 447 -2.75 -29.90 10.50
CA GLY A 447 -3.25 -30.39 9.21
C GLY A 447 -2.48 -29.91 7.99
N LYS A 448 -1.30 -29.30 8.17
CA LYS A 448 -0.42 -28.97 7.06
C LYS A 448 0.47 -30.16 6.69
N GLU A 449 0.47 -30.50 5.40
CA GLU A 449 1.27 -31.57 4.80
C GLU A 449 2.41 -30.94 3.97
N ASP A 450 3.48 -31.71 3.71
CA ASP A 450 4.61 -31.32 2.84
C ASP A 450 5.35 -30.01 3.20
N ILE A 451 5.49 -29.70 4.49
CA ILE A 451 6.25 -28.52 4.96
C ILE A 451 7.71 -28.90 5.25
N ASN A 452 8.63 -27.96 5.03
CA ASN A 452 10.04 -28.05 5.43
C ASN A 452 10.18 -28.30 6.95
N SER A 453 10.75 -29.44 7.33
CA SER A 453 10.92 -29.84 8.74
C SER A 453 11.77 -28.87 9.56
N ILE A 454 12.72 -28.16 8.94
CA ILE A 454 13.56 -27.16 9.60
C ILE A 454 12.73 -25.92 9.99
N GLU A 455 11.89 -25.44 9.07
CA GLU A 455 11.02 -24.30 9.32
C GLU A 455 9.96 -24.62 10.38
N VAL A 456 9.43 -25.85 10.35
CA VAL A 456 8.51 -26.35 11.38
C VAL A 456 9.19 -26.37 12.75
N ASP A 457 10.41 -26.92 12.86
CA ASP A 457 11.15 -26.96 14.13
C ASP A 457 11.44 -25.54 14.65
N LEU A 458 11.84 -24.62 13.78
CA LEU A 458 12.08 -23.22 14.11
C LEU A 458 10.82 -22.55 14.67
N VAL A 459 9.68 -22.69 13.99
CA VAL A 459 8.41 -22.07 14.39
C VAL A 459 7.90 -22.65 15.70
N LEU A 460 7.97 -23.96 15.89
CA LEU A 460 7.59 -24.61 17.14
C LEU A 460 8.48 -24.16 18.31
N ASN A 461 9.79 -24.02 18.08
CA ASN A 461 10.71 -23.51 19.09
C ASN A 461 10.41 -22.04 19.43
N GLN A 462 10.08 -21.19 18.46
CA GLN A 462 9.68 -19.82 18.72
C GLN A 462 8.40 -19.73 19.55
N PHE A 463 7.37 -20.52 19.22
CA PHE A 463 6.15 -20.59 20.04
C PHE A 463 6.46 -21.01 21.48
N LYS A 464 7.30 -22.04 21.63
CA LYS A 464 7.76 -22.50 22.94
C LYS A 464 8.43 -21.36 23.70
N ASP A 465 9.39 -20.68 23.09
CA ASP A 465 10.19 -19.65 23.76
C ASP A 465 9.30 -18.48 24.22
N VAL A 466 8.36 -18.05 23.37
CA VAL A 466 7.35 -17.04 23.73
C VAL A 466 6.52 -17.46 24.95
N LEU A 467 6.00 -18.69 24.95
CA LEU A 467 5.14 -19.20 26.03
C LEU A 467 5.90 -19.44 27.34
N ILE A 468 7.12 -20.00 27.26
CA ILE A 468 7.99 -20.22 28.42
C ILE A 468 8.45 -18.89 29.00
N SER A 469 8.83 -17.92 28.16
CA SER A 469 9.20 -16.58 28.62
C SER A 469 8.03 -15.95 29.38
N LYS A 470 6.80 -16.05 28.86
CA LYS A 470 5.61 -15.53 29.55
C LYS A 470 5.38 -16.22 30.90
N PHE A 471 5.52 -17.54 30.96
CA PHE A 471 5.40 -18.31 32.20
C PHE A 471 6.47 -17.90 33.24
N ASN A 472 7.74 -17.85 32.83
CA ASN A 472 8.85 -17.51 33.73
C ASN A 472 8.77 -16.07 34.24
N ASN A 473 8.39 -15.11 33.39
CA ASN A 473 8.18 -13.72 33.82
C ASN A 473 7.04 -13.62 34.85
N ALA A 474 5.96 -14.38 34.65
CA ALA A 474 4.85 -14.48 35.59
C ALA A 474 5.26 -15.16 36.91
N LEU A 475 6.19 -16.11 36.89
CA LEU A 475 6.76 -16.77 38.07
C LEU A 475 7.70 -15.85 38.85
N ALA A 476 8.66 -15.22 38.18
CA ALA A 476 9.63 -14.33 38.83
C ALA A 476 8.97 -13.14 39.53
N SER A 477 7.91 -12.58 38.94
CA SER A 477 7.13 -11.49 39.53
C SER A 477 6.26 -11.89 40.74
N GLN A 478 6.24 -13.17 41.12
CA GLN A 478 5.56 -13.65 42.34
C GLN A 478 6.50 -13.69 43.56
N ASP A 479 7.82 -13.63 43.38
CA ASP A 479 8.80 -13.74 44.45
C ASP A 479 9.19 -12.37 45.06
N GLU A 480 8.74 -11.24 44.47
CA GLU A 480 9.06 -9.88 44.95
C GLU A 480 8.14 -9.37 46.08
N SER A 481 7.14 -10.14 46.52
CA SER A 481 6.20 -9.74 47.58
C SER A 481 6.27 -10.67 48.80
N GLU A 482 7.43 -10.71 49.47
CA GLU A 482 7.52 -11.18 50.86
C GLU A 482 7.13 -10.03 51.81
N SER A 483 5.83 -9.76 51.92
CA SER A 483 5.28 -9.24 53.18
C SER A 483 4.04 -10.04 53.49
N ASP A 484 4.16 -10.88 54.53
CA ASP A 484 3.11 -11.67 55.13
C ASP A 484 1.83 -10.85 55.31
N ILE A 485 0.76 -11.24 54.61
CA ILE A 485 -0.64 -11.32 55.08
C ILE A 485 -1.51 -11.81 53.90
N GLU A 486 -2.13 -12.96 54.13
CA GLU A 486 -3.33 -13.52 53.49
C GLU A 486 -3.29 -14.09 52.06
N VAL A 487 -3.84 -15.32 52.01
CA VAL A 487 -4.13 -16.20 50.89
C VAL A 487 -5.19 -15.58 49.96
N MET A 488 -4.84 -14.49 49.28
CA MET A 488 -5.61 -13.93 48.18
C MET A 488 -4.83 -14.15 46.88
N LYS A 489 -5.32 -15.06 46.02
CA LYS A 489 -4.90 -15.36 44.64
C LYS A 489 -3.63 -14.63 44.20
N LYS A 490 -2.49 -15.34 44.11
CA LYS A 490 -1.30 -14.76 43.48
C LYS A 490 -1.70 -14.28 42.09
N SER A 491 -1.61 -12.97 41.87
CA SER A 491 -2.17 -12.27 40.70
C SER A 491 -1.77 -12.92 39.35
N ASN A 492 -0.60 -13.55 39.31
CA ASN A 492 -0.01 -14.14 38.11
C ASN A 492 -0.25 -15.65 37.91
N ASP A 493 -0.95 -16.33 38.83
CA ASP A 493 -1.28 -17.76 38.68
C ASP A 493 -2.13 -18.02 37.42
N ASN A 494 -3.01 -17.08 37.07
CA ASN A 494 -3.81 -17.17 35.85
C ASN A 494 -2.95 -17.10 34.59
N ILE A 495 -1.87 -16.32 34.62
CA ILE A 495 -0.92 -16.19 33.50
C ILE A 495 -0.13 -17.48 33.33
N GLN A 496 0.36 -18.04 34.45
CA GLN A 496 1.05 -19.32 34.46
C GLN A 496 0.15 -20.44 33.93
N LYS A 497 -1.08 -20.54 34.44
CA LYS A 497 -2.06 -21.51 33.98
C LYS A 497 -2.35 -21.36 32.48
N TRP A 498 -2.58 -20.13 32.02
CA TRP A 498 -2.80 -19.86 30.60
C TRP A 498 -1.60 -20.29 29.76
N ALA A 499 -0.36 -19.99 30.16
CA ALA A 499 0.82 -20.40 29.41
C ALA A 499 0.96 -21.92 29.33
N LEU A 500 0.66 -22.65 30.42
CA LEU A 500 0.64 -24.12 30.43
C LEU A 500 -0.46 -24.68 29.52
N ASP A 501 -1.66 -24.10 29.53
CA ASP A 501 -2.77 -24.49 28.65
C ASP A 501 -2.40 -24.29 27.16
N LYS A 502 -1.71 -23.18 26.83
CA LYS A 502 -1.23 -22.90 25.47
C LYS A 502 -0.07 -23.82 25.04
N LEU A 503 0.84 -24.17 25.95
CA LEU A 503 1.87 -25.18 25.68
C LEU A 503 1.26 -26.56 25.40
N LEU A 504 0.22 -26.93 26.15
CA LEU A 504 -0.54 -28.15 25.91
C LEU A 504 -1.27 -28.12 24.56
N LEU A 505 -1.84 -26.98 24.17
CA LEU A 505 -2.46 -26.78 22.86
C LEU A 505 -1.42 -26.91 21.73
N LEU A 506 -0.24 -26.30 21.87
CA LEU A 506 0.86 -26.41 20.92
C LEU A 506 1.25 -27.87 20.69
N PHE A 507 1.34 -28.67 21.75
CA PHE A 507 1.61 -30.10 21.65
C PHE A 507 0.49 -30.87 20.96
N ARG A 508 -0.75 -30.69 21.44
CA ARG A 508 -1.93 -31.44 20.94
C ARG A 508 -2.19 -31.19 19.46
N SER A 509 -2.03 -29.95 19.01
CA SER A 509 -2.31 -29.54 17.63
C SER A 509 -1.26 -30.02 16.63
N ASN A 510 -0.07 -30.42 17.11
CA ASN A 510 1.08 -30.76 16.26
C ASN A 510 1.59 -32.19 16.50
N LYS A 511 0.80 -33.05 17.16
CA LYS A 511 1.21 -34.41 17.57
C LYS A 511 1.85 -35.23 16.44
N ILE A 512 1.30 -35.14 15.23
CA ILE A 512 1.78 -35.88 14.05
C ILE A 512 3.16 -35.37 13.62
N LEU A 513 3.31 -34.05 13.46
CA LEU A 513 4.59 -33.42 13.11
C LEU A 513 5.65 -33.76 14.14
N LEU A 514 5.31 -33.68 15.43
CA LEU A 514 6.22 -33.95 16.53
C LEU A 514 6.68 -35.41 16.65
N SER A 515 6.02 -36.33 15.94
CA SER A 515 6.43 -37.73 15.85
C SER A 515 7.43 -38.00 14.71
N ASP A 516 7.67 -37.01 13.84
CA ASP A 516 8.70 -37.09 12.80
C ASP A 516 10.10 -37.00 13.44
N ALA A 517 10.95 -37.99 13.14
CA ALA A 517 12.32 -38.09 13.64
C ALA A 517 13.22 -36.92 13.19
N LYS A 518 12.81 -36.18 12.16
CA LYS A 518 13.52 -34.98 11.68
C LYS A 518 13.29 -33.74 12.54
N ILE A 519 12.27 -33.73 13.41
CA ILE A 519 11.95 -32.60 14.30
C ILE A 519 12.62 -32.82 15.66
N ASN A 520 13.29 -31.78 16.20
CA ASN A 520 13.99 -31.88 17.47
C ASN A 520 13.00 -31.77 18.64
N SER A 521 12.28 -32.86 18.94
CA SER A 521 11.28 -32.94 20.00
C SER A 521 11.86 -33.04 21.42
N LYS A 522 13.17 -32.91 21.63
CA LYS A 522 13.78 -33.06 22.98
C LYS A 522 13.28 -32.03 23.99
N TRP A 523 12.94 -30.82 23.52
CA TRP A 523 12.35 -29.77 24.38
C TRP A 523 10.93 -30.13 24.84
N LEU A 524 10.17 -30.90 24.07
CA LEU A 524 8.84 -31.35 24.47
C LEU A 524 8.88 -32.25 25.68
N THR A 525 9.88 -33.12 25.79
CA THR A 525 10.07 -33.94 27.00
C THR A 525 10.31 -33.06 28.22
N LYS A 526 11.05 -31.96 28.08
CA LYS A 526 11.25 -30.99 29.17
C LYS A 526 9.97 -30.25 29.52
N ILE A 527 9.14 -29.90 28.54
CA ILE A 527 7.86 -29.24 28.77
C ILE A 527 6.83 -30.19 29.36
N LEU A 528 6.79 -31.46 28.95
CA LEU A 528 6.00 -32.49 29.60
C LEU A 528 6.44 -32.66 31.05
N LYS A 529 7.74 -32.67 31.33
CA LYS A 529 8.24 -32.68 32.72
C LYS A 529 7.82 -31.43 33.50
N LEU A 530 7.92 -30.24 32.90
CA LEU A 530 7.50 -28.98 33.51
C LEU A 530 5.99 -28.97 33.78
N LEU A 531 5.18 -29.37 32.79
CA LEU A 531 3.75 -29.55 32.92
C LEU A 531 3.46 -30.53 34.06
N ILE A 532 4.10 -31.70 34.13
CA ILE A 532 3.89 -32.65 35.23
C ILE A 532 4.30 -32.04 36.58
N GLN A 533 5.45 -31.38 36.67
CA GLN A 533 5.95 -30.75 37.90
C GLN A 533 5.01 -29.65 38.42
N HIS A 534 4.46 -28.81 37.52
CA HIS A 534 3.66 -27.65 37.90
C HIS A 534 2.13 -27.89 37.85
N SER A 535 1.64 -28.88 37.08
CA SER A 535 0.21 -29.24 37.02
C SER A 535 -0.21 -30.20 38.14
N PHE A 536 0.72 -30.94 38.74
CA PHE A 536 0.42 -31.92 39.78
C PHE A 536 0.95 -31.60 41.18
N LEU A 537 1.66 -30.49 41.41
CA LEU A 537 2.17 -30.14 42.74
C LEU A 537 1.98 -28.66 43.10
N LYS A 538 0.76 -28.33 43.55
CA LYS A 538 0.49 -27.65 44.83
C LYS A 538 -1.01 -27.77 45.14
N LYS A 539 -1.33 -28.62 46.12
CA LYS A 539 -2.48 -28.38 46.99
C LYS A 539 -2.03 -27.43 48.10
#